data_AF-A0A0N4W7W9-F1
#
_entry.id   AF-A0A0N4W7W9-F1
#
_cell.length_a   1.000
_cell.length_b   1.000
_cell.length_c   1.000
_cell.angle_alpha   90.00
_cell.angle_beta   90.00
_cell.angle_gamma   90.00
#
_symmetry.space_group_name_H-M   'P 1'
#
loop_
_entity.id
_entity.type
_entity.pdbx_description
1 polymer ?
#
loop_
_entity_poly.entity_id
_entity_poly.type
_entity_poly.pdbx_seq_one_letter_code
_entity_poly.pdbx_strand_id
1 'polypeptide(L)'
;MGEYGSSKSPASGSSTLMPPSLDSLKSGMRGESYVPAWLKSLRLHKYTAMFAELSYEEMMKLDEAELERRNVTKGARTKILQSIRKLYCRRLSLSHPQRCLRCAIATLRQMIATPMIPYTPTPGENSDCVHGFVCISYINNQNLPGLIFNLLGEIQKAVFMSGRQPIDIEYEYLLMLFSIYDKLNNNEAFTPVQKQRVHQWKRLARKAIRPADVRHQRVGLPHSGKCEICHHKVSIFGDRLINSGKTFYTWVVSSKASFGGSSGVF
;
A
#
# COMPACT_ATOMS: atom_id res chain seq x y z
N MET A 1 57.47 -55.89 -8.96
CA MET A 1 56.82 -57.20 -9.18
C MET A 1 55.33 -57.05 -8.87
N GLY A 2 54.45 -57.51 -9.77
CA GLY A 2 52.99 -57.67 -9.60
C GLY A 2 52.17 -56.39 -9.84
N GLU A 3 51.57 -56.09 -10.99
CA GLU A 3 50.51 -56.76 -11.81
C GLU A 3 49.10 -56.14 -11.64
N TYR A 4 48.41 -56.14 -12.78
CA TYR A 4 47.11 -55.58 -13.20
C TYR A 4 45.86 -55.91 -12.37
N GLY A 5 44.83 -55.05 -12.47
CA GLY A 5 43.50 -55.51 -12.93
C GLY A 5 42.23 -55.21 -12.11
N SER A 6 41.36 -54.38 -12.70
CA SER A 6 39.89 -54.52 -12.84
C SER A 6 38.90 -54.12 -11.72
N SER A 7 38.21 -53.00 -11.98
CA SER A 7 36.75 -52.76 -12.03
C SER A 7 35.78 -53.46 -11.05
N LYS A 8 34.98 -52.66 -10.33
CA LYS A 8 33.50 -52.82 -10.16
C LYS A 8 32.88 -51.65 -9.35
N SER A 9 31.90 -50.98 -9.96
CA SER A 9 30.74 -50.36 -9.29
C SER A 9 29.51 -51.26 -9.55
N PRO A 10 28.27 -51.02 -9.06
CA PRO A 10 27.74 -50.02 -8.10
C PRO A 10 26.84 -50.63 -7.00
N ALA A 11 26.42 -49.85 -5.98
CA ALA A 11 25.06 -49.94 -5.40
C ALA A 11 24.74 -48.78 -4.41
N SER A 12 23.53 -48.27 -4.62
CA SER A 12 22.70 -47.28 -3.90
C SER A 12 22.75 -47.20 -2.38
N GLY A 13 22.50 -45.97 -1.90
CA GLY A 13 21.44 -45.69 -0.94
C GLY A 13 21.88 -45.14 0.42
N SER A 14 21.68 -43.84 0.65
CA SER A 14 20.67 -43.38 1.62
C SER A 14 20.76 -41.87 1.81
N SER A 15 19.69 -41.19 1.43
CA SER A 15 19.40 -39.79 1.70
C SER A 15 19.33 -39.53 3.19
N THR A 16 20.07 -38.54 3.70
CA THR A 16 19.71 -37.86 4.95
C THR A 16 19.42 -36.41 4.63
N LEU A 17 18.15 -36.15 4.30
CA LEU A 17 17.57 -34.81 4.26
C LEU A 17 17.56 -34.26 5.69
N MET A 18 18.36 -33.23 5.94
CA MET A 18 18.17 -32.37 7.10
C MET A 18 16.78 -31.74 6.99
N PRO A 19 15.94 -31.76 8.04
CA PRO A 19 14.68 -31.03 8.01
C PRO A 19 15.00 -29.52 7.97
N PRO A 20 14.44 -28.74 7.03
CA PRO A 20 14.54 -27.29 7.12
C PRO A 20 13.84 -26.82 8.39
N SER A 21 14.56 -26.01 9.17
CA SER A 21 14.14 -25.42 10.44
C SER A 21 12.71 -24.88 10.39
N LEU A 22 11.88 -25.35 11.31
CA LEU A 22 10.47 -24.98 11.49
C LEU A 22 10.27 -23.50 11.92
N ASP A 23 11.35 -22.73 12.01
CA ASP A 23 11.37 -21.33 12.44
C ASP A 23 11.14 -20.30 11.32
N SER A 24 11.08 -20.73 10.06
CA SER A 24 10.91 -19.81 8.92
C SER A 24 9.45 -19.46 8.58
N LEU A 25 8.46 -20.11 9.19
CA LEU A 25 7.04 -19.94 8.79
C LEU A 25 6.24 -18.93 9.62
N LYS A 26 6.81 -18.36 10.69
CA LYS A 26 6.14 -17.34 11.54
C LYS A 26 6.53 -15.89 11.19
N SER A 27 7.17 -15.66 10.04
CA SER A 27 7.83 -14.40 9.71
C SER A 27 6.92 -13.31 9.13
N GLY A 28 5.70 -13.64 8.68
CA GLY A 28 4.80 -12.67 8.02
C GLY A 28 4.16 -11.63 8.97
N MET A 29 4.25 -11.83 10.28
CA MET A 29 3.60 -11.01 11.31
C MET A 29 4.57 -10.42 12.35
N ARG A 30 5.90 -10.60 12.16
CA ARG A 30 6.95 -10.01 13.00
C ARG A 30 7.17 -8.52 12.75
N GLY A 31 6.20 -7.82 12.17
CA GLY A 31 6.10 -6.37 12.27
C GLY A 31 5.38 -6.01 13.56
N GLU A 32 6.06 -6.13 14.72
CA GLU A 32 5.49 -6.00 16.08
C GLU A 32 4.68 -4.71 16.35
N SER A 33 4.63 -3.75 15.41
CA SER A 33 3.89 -2.49 15.56
C SER A 33 2.61 -2.37 14.74
N TYR A 34 2.45 -3.05 13.59
CA TYR A 34 1.40 -2.69 12.62
C TYR A 34 0.02 -3.25 12.96
N VAL A 35 -0.08 -4.54 13.28
CA VAL A 35 -1.36 -5.16 13.67
C VAL A 35 -1.88 -4.58 14.99
N PRO A 36 -1.07 -4.44 16.06
CA PRO A 36 -1.53 -3.78 17.29
C PRO A 36 -1.97 -2.33 17.07
N ALA A 37 -1.23 -1.53 16.28
CA ALA A 37 -1.62 -0.15 15.98
C ALA A 37 -2.92 -0.08 15.15
N TRP A 38 -3.09 -0.99 14.18
CA TRP A 38 -4.31 -1.11 13.40
C TRP A 38 -5.51 -1.45 14.30
N LEU A 39 -5.37 -2.45 15.18
CA LEU A 39 -6.41 -2.82 16.14
C LEU A 39 -6.74 -1.68 17.12
N LYS A 40 -5.74 -0.90 17.56
CA LYS A 40 -5.98 0.34 18.34
C LYS A 40 -6.85 1.33 17.56
N SER A 41 -6.55 1.56 16.27
CA SER A 41 -7.35 2.45 15.42
C SER A 41 -8.79 1.99 15.23
N LEU A 42 -9.01 0.66 15.26
CA LEU A 42 -10.34 0.06 15.19
C LEU A 42 -11.01 -0.07 16.56
N ARG A 43 -10.33 0.29 17.66
CA ARG A 43 -10.76 0.01 19.04
C ARG A 43 -11.02 -1.48 19.30
N LEU A 44 -10.23 -2.34 18.66
CA LEU A 44 -10.24 -3.80 18.79
C LEU A 44 -8.98 -4.34 19.47
N HIS A 45 -8.16 -3.45 20.06
CA HIS A 45 -6.88 -3.81 20.67
C HIS A 45 -6.97 -4.78 21.86
N LYS A 46 -8.16 -5.00 22.43
CA LYS A 46 -8.41 -6.11 23.37
C LYS A 46 -8.01 -7.47 22.79
N TYR A 47 -8.16 -7.66 21.48
CA TYR A 47 -7.89 -8.93 20.81
C TYR A 47 -6.45 -9.05 20.28
N THR A 48 -5.55 -8.12 20.64
CA THR A 48 -4.18 -8.10 20.10
C THR A 48 -3.43 -9.42 20.33
N ALA A 49 -3.55 -10.02 21.52
CA ALA A 49 -2.90 -11.29 21.83
C ALA A 49 -3.37 -12.42 20.90
N MET A 50 -4.68 -12.53 20.67
CA MET A 50 -5.25 -13.52 19.74
C MET A 50 -4.73 -13.32 18.30
N PHE A 51 -4.59 -12.08 17.83
CA PHE A 51 -4.04 -11.82 16.50
C PHE A 51 -2.52 -12.08 16.42
N ALA A 52 -1.79 -12.01 17.54
CA ALA A 52 -0.36 -12.30 17.56
C ALA A 52 -0.06 -13.79 17.34
N GLU A 53 -1.03 -14.67 17.61
CA GLU A 53 -0.93 -16.11 17.36
C GLU A 53 -1.18 -16.48 15.89
N LEU A 54 -1.77 -15.57 15.10
CA LEU A 54 -2.13 -15.82 13.70
C LEU A 54 -1.03 -15.36 12.76
N SER A 55 -0.78 -16.13 11.71
CA SER A 55 -0.11 -15.63 10.51
C SER A 55 -1.02 -14.65 9.74
N TYR A 56 -0.44 -13.87 8.82
CA TYR A 56 -1.23 -12.98 7.96
C TYR A 56 -2.24 -13.78 7.11
N GLU A 57 -1.86 -14.96 6.64
CA GLU A 57 -2.75 -15.82 5.85
C GLU A 57 -3.92 -16.36 6.67
N GLU A 58 -3.67 -16.81 7.89
CA GLU A 58 -4.72 -17.25 8.82
C GLU A 58 -5.65 -16.09 9.21
N MET A 59 -5.09 -14.91 9.48
CA MET A 59 -5.86 -13.70 9.75
C MET A 59 -6.82 -13.37 8.61
N MET A 60 -6.36 -13.48 7.36
CA MET A 60 -7.18 -13.18 6.19
C MET A 60 -8.31 -14.21 5.98
N LYS A 61 -8.14 -15.45 6.47
CA LYS A 61 -9.11 -16.54 6.39
C LYS A 61 -10.09 -16.62 7.57
N LEU A 62 -9.97 -15.75 8.57
CA LEU A 62 -10.88 -15.72 9.73
C LEU A 62 -12.34 -15.61 9.28
N ASP A 63 -13.19 -16.43 9.90
CA ASP A 63 -14.64 -16.41 9.72
C ASP A 63 -15.37 -16.21 11.08
N GLU A 64 -16.70 -16.16 11.02
CA GLU A 64 -17.53 -15.90 12.21
C GLU A 64 -17.42 -17.02 13.25
N ALA A 65 -17.26 -18.28 12.82
CA ALA A 65 -17.21 -19.46 13.68
C ALA A 65 -15.87 -19.57 14.42
N GLU A 66 -14.77 -19.32 13.73
CA GLU A 66 -13.43 -19.31 14.30
C GLU A 66 -13.29 -18.19 15.35
N LEU A 67 -13.86 -17.01 15.07
CA LEU A 67 -13.88 -15.91 16.04
C LEU A 67 -14.77 -16.22 17.25
N GLU A 68 -15.88 -16.94 17.07
CA GLU A 68 -16.73 -17.41 18.16
C GLU A 68 -15.98 -18.36 19.09
N ARG A 69 -15.28 -19.34 18.49
CA ARG A 69 -14.46 -20.32 19.20
C ARG A 69 -13.32 -19.67 20.00
N ARG A 70 -12.87 -18.49 19.57
CA ARG A 70 -11.88 -17.65 20.27
C ARG A 70 -12.50 -16.63 21.24
N ASN A 71 -13.77 -16.80 21.59
CA ASN A 71 -14.51 -15.97 22.55
C ASN A 71 -14.57 -14.48 22.17
N VAL A 72 -14.62 -14.16 20.88
CA VAL A 72 -14.81 -12.79 20.40
C VAL A 72 -16.29 -12.41 20.47
N THR A 73 -16.58 -11.24 21.04
CA THR A 73 -17.97 -10.77 21.18
C THR A 73 -18.61 -10.55 19.81
N LYS A 74 -19.90 -10.86 19.66
CA LYS A 74 -20.66 -10.75 18.38
C LYS A 74 -20.40 -9.44 17.63
N GLY A 75 -20.49 -8.30 18.31
CA GLY A 75 -20.24 -6.99 17.69
C GLY A 75 -18.79 -6.81 17.21
N ALA A 76 -17.82 -7.37 17.93
CA ALA A 76 -16.42 -7.35 17.51
C ALA A 76 -16.17 -8.30 16.33
N ARG A 77 -16.83 -9.47 16.28
CA ARG A 77 -16.73 -10.41 15.15
C ARG A 77 -17.13 -9.74 13.84
N THR A 78 -18.32 -9.15 13.81
CA THR A 78 -18.80 -8.38 12.65
C THR A 78 -17.81 -7.28 12.24
N LYS A 79 -17.24 -6.54 13.20
CA LYS A 79 -16.29 -5.46 12.91
C LYS A 79 -14.95 -5.96 12.38
N ILE A 80 -14.44 -7.07 12.92
CA ILE A 80 -13.21 -7.72 12.47
C ILE A 80 -13.38 -8.19 11.03
N LEU A 81 -14.44 -8.94 10.73
CA LEU A 81 -14.72 -9.45 9.38
C LEU A 81 -14.92 -8.32 8.37
N GLN A 82 -15.65 -7.26 8.73
CA GLN A 82 -15.75 -6.06 7.88
C GLN A 82 -14.39 -5.41 7.63
N SER A 83 -13.52 -5.37 8.63
CA SER A 83 -12.18 -4.78 8.51
C SER A 83 -11.27 -5.64 7.63
N ILE A 84 -11.30 -6.96 7.76
CA ILE A 84 -10.60 -7.91 6.89
C ILE A 84 -11.13 -7.83 5.45
N ARG A 85 -12.45 -7.73 5.26
CA ARG A 85 -13.04 -7.53 3.93
C ARG A 85 -12.53 -6.25 3.26
N LYS A 86 -12.39 -5.16 4.03
CA LYS A 86 -11.75 -3.93 3.52
C LYS A 86 -10.30 -4.17 3.09
N LEU A 87 -9.55 -5.05 3.77
CA LEU A 87 -8.18 -5.42 3.36
C LEU A 87 -8.16 -6.08 1.98
N TYR A 88 -9.14 -6.94 1.66
CA TYR A 88 -9.29 -7.54 0.33
C TYR A 88 -9.63 -6.49 -0.74
N CYS A 89 -10.52 -5.56 -0.43
CA CYS A 89 -11.00 -4.54 -1.38
C CYS A 89 -10.04 -3.35 -1.58
N ARG A 90 -8.89 -3.32 -0.88
CA ARG A 90 -7.88 -2.24 -0.98
C ARG A 90 -7.49 -1.93 -2.43
N ARG A 91 -7.34 -2.97 -3.26
CA ARG A 91 -6.91 -2.85 -4.66
C ARG A 91 -7.97 -2.18 -5.53
N LEU A 92 -9.24 -2.56 -5.34
CA LEU A 92 -10.38 -1.96 -6.05
C LEU A 92 -10.54 -0.47 -5.72
N SER A 93 -10.04 -0.04 -4.55
CA SER A 93 -10.06 1.37 -4.16
C SER A 93 -9.01 2.21 -4.91
N LEU A 94 -7.93 1.59 -5.39
CA LEU A 94 -6.86 2.26 -6.14
C LEU A 94 -7.15 2.34 -7.64
N SER A 95 -7.92 1.39 -8.18
CA SER A 95 -8.25 1.35 -9.61
C SER A 95 -9.37 2.29 -10.04
N HIS A 96 -10.02 3.01 -9.11
CA HIS A 96 -11.14 3.91 -9.44
C HIS A 96 -10.63 5.23 -10.07
N PRO A 97 -10.92 5.51 -11.35
CA PRO A 97 -10.32 6.63 -12.08
C PRO A 97 -10.80 8.04 -11.70
N GLN A 98 -11.67 8.14 -10.69
CA GLN A 98 -12.55 9.30 -10.47
C GLN A 98 -12.35 9.98 -9.10
N ARG A 99 -11.16 9.87 -8.49
CA ARG A 99 -10.91 10.47 -7.16
C ARG A 99 -10.19 11.81 -7.29
N CYS A 100 -10.68 12.82 -6.58
CA CYS A 100 -9.95 14.08 -6.43
C CYS A 100 -8.69 13.85 -5.57
N LEU A 101 -7.74 14.79 -5.63
CA LEU A 101 -6.45 14.68 -4.96
C LEU A 101 -6.56 14.48 -3.44
N ARG A 102 -7.50 15.20 -2.79
CA ARG A 102 -7.81 15.09 -1.35
C ARG A 102 -8.28 13.67 -0.99
N CYS A 103 -9.19 13.11 -1.78
CA CYS A 103 -9.66 11.73 -1.62
C CYS A 103 -8.55 10.71 -1.86
N ALA A 104 -7.67 10.94 -2.84
CA ALA A 104 -6.54 10.06 -3.11
C ALA A 104 -5.56 10.02 -1.93
N ILE A 105 -5.21 11.19 -1.37
CA ILE A 105 -4.38 11.31 -0.16
C ILE A 105 -5.03 10.63 1.04
N ALA A 106 -6.33 10.89 1.29
CA ALA A 106 -7.07 10.26 2.38
C ALA A 106 -7.16 8.74 2.23
N THR A 107 -7.37 8.24 1.00
CA THR A 107 -7.37 6.81 0.69
C THR A 107 -6.02 6.19 1.01
N LEU A 108 -4.91 6.81 0.53
CA LEU A 108 -3.57 6.32 0.82
C LEU A 108 -3.31 6.25 2.34
N ARG A 109 -3.65 7.31 3.09
CA ARG A 109 -3.51 7.32 4.56
C ARG A 109 -4.23 6.14 5.21
N GLN A 110 -5.45 5.82 4.76
CA GLN A 110 -6.21 4.70 5.30
C GLN A 110 -5.55 3.37 4.96
N MET A 111 -5.10 3.18 3.72
CA MET A 111 -4.50 1.93 3.26
C MET A 111 -3.20 1.61 4.00
N ILE A 112 -2.32 2.60 4.18
CA ILE A 112 -1.02 2.40 4.84
C ILE A 112 -1.14 2.21 6.36
N ALA A 113 -2.30 2.51 6.94
CA ALA A 113 -2.59 2.25 8.35
C ALA A 113 -3.06 0.81 8.60
N THR A 114 -3.21 0.02 7.54
CA THR A 114 -3.64 -1.39 7.63
C THR A 114 -2.46 -2.34 7.49
N PRO A 115 -2.51 -3.54 8.09
CA PRO A 115 -1.47 -4.55 7.95
C PRO A 115 -1.25 -4.91 6.49
N MET A 116 0.01 -4.98 6.09
CA MET A 116 0.42 -5.25 4.72
C MET A 116 1.69 -6.08 4.74
N ILE A 117 1.79 -7.02 3.81
CA ILE A 117 2.95 -7.87 3.63
C ILE A 117 3.78 -7.39 2.43
N PRO A 118 5.10 -7.67 2.41
CA PRO A 118 5.91 -7.52 1.21
C PRO A 118 5.31 -8.27 0.03
N TYR A 119 5.47 -7.71 -1.17
CA TYR A 119 5.07 -8.39 -2.40
C TYR A 119 6.16 -9.38 -2.82
N THR A 120 5.78 -10.63 -3.04
CA THR A 120 6.65 -11.66 -3.61
C THR A 120 6.44 -11.69 -5.13
N PRO A 121 7.42 -11.26 -5.94
CA PRO A 121 7.27 -11.21 -7.39
C PRO A 121 7.24 -12.63 -7.99
N THR A 122 6.53 -12.79 -9.11
CA THR A 122 6.55 -14.04 -9.86
C THR A 122 7.91 -14.21 -10.57
N PRO A 123 8.40 -15.45 -10.78
CA PRO A 123 9.65 -15.67 -11.50
C PRO A 123 9.64 -14.98 -12.88
N GLY A 124 10.66 -14.16 -13.16
CA GLY A 124 10.75 -13.39 -14.41
C GLY A 124 9.94 -12.09 -14.45
N GLU A 125 9.27 -11.68 -13.36
CA GLU A 125 8.57 -10.39 -13.31
C GLU A 125 9.57 -9.22 -13.40
N ASN A 126 9.27 -8.24 -14.26
CA ASN A 126 10.13 -7.09 -14.49
C ASN A 126 10.28 -6.22 -13.21
N SER A 127 11.50 -5.82 -12.89
CA SER A 127 11.81 -5.04 -11.68
C SER A 127 11.06 -3.70 -11.59
N ASP A 128 10.81 -3.02 -12.72
CA ASP A 128 10.02 -1.79 -12.75
C ASP A 128 8.53 -2.04 -12.43
N CYS A 129 8.00 -3.20 -12.81
CA CYS A 129 6.65 -3.63 -12.40
C CYS A 129 6.60 -3.92 -10.89
N VAL A 130 7.61 -4.60 -10.37
CA VAL A 130 7.73 -4.92 -8.93
C VAL A 130 7.86 -3.65 -8.09
N HIS A 131 8.68 -2.71 -8.52
CA HIS A 131 8.89 -1.45 -7.81
C HIS A 131 7.77 -0.42 -8.05
N GLY A 132 6.96 -0.60 -9.09
CA GLY A 132 5.85 0.30 -9.41
C GLY A 132 6.29 1.56 -10.15
N PHE A 133 7.34 1.47 -10.96
CA PHE A 133 7.82 2.56 -11.82
C PHE A 133 7.10 2.65 -13.18
N VAL A 134 6.31 1.63 -13.51
CA VAL A 134 5.47 1.57 -14.73
C VAL A 134 4.09 2.21 -14.52
N CYS A 135 3.27 2.30 -15.58
CA CYS A 135 1.86 2.71 -15.43
C CYS A 135 1.11 1.74 -14.50
N ILE A 136 0.18 2.26 -13.68
CA ILE A 136 -0.58 1.46 -12.72
C ILE A 136 -1.27 0.22 -13.34
N SER A 137 -1.66 0.29 -14.63
CA SER A 137 -2.28 -0.81 -15.37
C SER A 137 -1.35 -2.00 -15.63
N TYR A 138 -0.04 -1.81 -15.57
CA TYR A 138 0.97 -2.87 -15.77
C TYR A 138 1.48 -3.45 -14.46
N ILE A 139 1.10 -2.89 -13.32
CA ILE A 139 1.50 -3.40 -12.01
C ILE A 139 0.57 -4.56 -11.66
N ASN A 140 1.14 -5.69 -11.25
CA ASN A 140 0.36 -6.83 -10.80
C ASN A 140 -0.62 -6.39 -9.70
N ASN A 141 -1.89 -6.75 -9.85
CA ASN A 141 -2.92 -6.45 -8.85
C ASN A 141 -2.54 -6.99 -7.46
N GLN A 142 -1.69 -8.02 -7.40
CA GLN A 142 -1.17 -8.59 -6.16
C GLN A 142 -0.13 -7.72 -5.43
N ASN A 143 0.55 -6.85 -6.18
CA ASN A 143 1.59 -5.95 -5.71
C ASN A 143 0.99 -4.68 -5.06
N LEU A 144 0.36 -4.85 -3.89
CA LEU A 144 -0.22 -3.74 -3.14
C LEU A 144 0.80 -2.63 -2.78
N PRO A 145 2.03 -2.94 -2.33
CA PRO A 145 3.05 -1.91 -2.08
C PRO A 145 3.41 -1.12 -3.35
N GLY A 146 3.58 -1.80 -4.49
CA GLY A 146 3.85 -1.17 -5.78
C GLY A 146 2.72 -0.26 -6.26
N LEU A 147 1.46 -0.69 -6.12
CA LEU A 147 0.29 0.12 -6.47
C LEU A 147 0.20 1.39 -5.59
N ILE A 148 0.43 1.26 -4.28
CA ILE A 148 0.45 2.40 -3.34
C ILE A 148 1.58 3.36 -3.67
N PHE A 149 2.78 2.83 -3.93
CA PHE A 149 3.95 3.62 -4.30
C PHE A 149 3.70 4.39 -5.60
N ASN A 150 3.13 3.74 -6.60
CA ASN A 150 2.81 4.36 -7.89
C ASN A 150 1.81 5.51 -7.73
N LEU A 151 0.70 5.29 -7.02
CA LEU A 151 -0.29 6.34 -6.76
C LEU A 151 0.32 7.51 -5.98
N LEU A 152 1.16 7.24 -4.98
CA LEU A 152 1.87 8.29 -4.26
C LEU A 152 2.79 9.10 -5.18
N GLY A 153 3.46 8.46 -6.14
CA GLY A 153 4.26 9.12 -7.15
C GLY A 153 3.44 10.07 -8.03
N GLU A 154 2.24 9.67 -8.44
CA GLU A 154 1.33 10.54 -9.20
C GLU A 154 0.84 11.72 -8.37
N ILE A 155 0.51 11.49 -7.09
CA ILE A 155 0.16 12.57 -6.15
C ILE A 155 1.34 13.52 -5.95
N GLN A 156 2.56 13.00 -5.77
CA GLN A 156 3.77 13.81 -5.62
C GLN A 156 3.96 14.75 -6.81
N LYS A 157 3.85 14.22 -8.03
CA LYS A 157 4.00 15.01 -9.26
C LYS A 157 2.93 16.09 -9.34
N ALA A 158 1.67 15.72 -9.09
CA ALA A 158 0.57 16.66 -9.10
C ALA A 158 0.81 17.82 -8.12
N VAL A 159 1.11 17.51 -6.85
CA VAL A 159 1.27 18.50 -5.77
C VAL A 159 2.51 19.38 -5.94
N PHE A 160 3.66 18.80 -6.33
CA PHE A 160 4.97 19.47 -6.19
C PHE A 160 5.74 19.73 -7.49
N MET A 161 5.35 19.14 -8.62
CA MET A 161 6.09 19.29 -9.89
C MET A 161 5.36 20.15 -10.93
N SER A 162 4.12 20.53 -10.67
CA SER A 162 3.39 21.45 -11.53
C SER A 162 3.94 22.85 -11.34
N GLY A 163 4.71 23.39 -12.31
CA GLY A 163 5.21 24.77 -12.32
C GLY A 163 4.12 25.86 -12.45
N ARG A 164 2.89 25.55 -12.05
CA ARG A 164 1.79 26.50 -11.92
C ARG A 164 1.53 26.66 -10.43
N GLN A 165 1.41 27.93 -10.01
CA GLN A 165 0.89 28.42 -8.73
C GLN A 165 0.28 27.37 -7.79
N PRO A 166 0.57 27.44 -6.48
CA PRO A 166 0.32 26.38 -5.49
C PRO A 166 -1.06 25.78 -5.70
N ILE A 167 -1.10 24.46 -5.96
CA ILE A 167 -2.38 23.76 -5.99
C ILE A 167 -3.01 24.00 -4.62
N ASP A 168 -4.22 24.56 -4.64
CA ASP A 168 -5.08 24.78 -3.49
C ASP A 168 -5.43 23.43 -2.83
N ILE A 169 -4.50 22.97 -1.99
CA ILE A 169 -4.60 21.81 -1.12
C ILE A 169 -4.39 22.33 0.29
N GLU A 170 -5.36 22.06 1.14
CA GLU A 170 -5.34 22.48 2.52
C GLU A 170 -4.14 21.84 3.23
N TYR A 171 -3.56 22.58 4.17
CA TYR A 171 -2.41 22.15 4.96
C TYR A 171 -2.59 20.78 5.63
N GLU A 172 -3.83 20.40 5.97
CA GLU A 172 -4.13 19.08 6.54
C GLU A 172 -3.78 17.91 5.60
N TYR A 173 -4.02 18.03 4.30
CA TYR A 173 -3.67 17.00 3.32
C TYR A 173 -2.17 16.99 3.06
N LEU A 174 -1.50 18.15 3.15
CA LEU A 174 -0.05 18.25 3.08
C LEU A 174 0.62 17.57 4.28
N LEU A 175 0.12 17.82 5.50
CA LEU A 175 0.53 17.08 6.70
C LEU A 175 0.27 15.59 6.58
N MET A 176 -0.87 15.23 5.99
CA MET A 176 -1.22 13.84 5.74
C MET A 176 -0.20 13.17 4.82
N LEU A 177 0.25 13.85 3.76
CA LEU A 177 1.33 13.39 2.89
C LEU A 177 2.64 13.17 3.64
N PHE A 178 3.02 14.08 4.54
CA PHE A 178 4.21 13.87 5.38
C PHE A 178 4.09 12.62 6.26
N SER A 179 2.93 12.41 6.88
CA SER A 179 2.65 11.18 7.63
C SER A 179 2.67 9.93 6.75
N ILE A 180 2.20 10.03 5.50
CA ILE A 180 2.27 8.95 4.51
C ILE A 180 3.72 8.60 4.20
N TYR A 181 4.58 9.58 3.88
CA TYR A 181 6.00 9.33 3.62
C TYR A 181 6.70 8.63 4.79
N ASP A 182 6.43 9.08 6.02
CA ASP A 182 7.03 8.49 7.21
C ASP A 182 6.58 7.04 7.42
N LYS A 183 5.30 6.75 7.24
CA LYS A 183 4.79 5.39 7.35
C LYS A 183 5.34 4.47 6.28
N LEU A 184 5.47 4.93 5.03
CA LEU A 184 6.04 4.12 3.95
C LEU A 184 7.51 3.78 4.20
N ASN A 185 8.32 4.75 4.64
CA ASN A 185 9.74 4.54 4.91
C ASN A 185 9.98 3.52 6.03
N ASN A 186 9.11 3.50 7.04
CA ASN A 186 9.22 2.58 8.18
C ASN A 186 8.51 1.24 7.94
N ASN A 187 7.81 1.05 6.82
CA ASN A 187 7.04 -0.17 6.56
C ASN A 187 7.86 -1.17 5.75
N GLU A 188 8.06 -2.37 6.30
CA GLU A 188 8.85 -3.46 5.71
C GLU A 188 8.25 -4.02 4.41
N ALA A 189 6.95 -3.83 4.18
CA ALA A 189 6.29 -4.24 2.93
C ALA A 189 6.82 -3.50 1.69
N PHE A 190 7.46 -2.33 1.87
CA PHE A 190 8.00 -1.53 0.77
C PHE A 190 9.47 -1.86 0.52
N THR A 191 9.85 -1.93 -0.76
CA THR A 191 11.23 -2.25 -1.16
C THR A 191 12.20 -1.12 -0.79
N PRO A 192 13.51 -1.39 -0.61
CA PRO A 192 14.51 -0.35 -0.36
C PRO A 192 14.50 0.75 -1.43
N VAL A 193 14.30 0.37 -2.71
CA VAL A 193 14.22 1.29 -3.84
C VAL A 193 13.02 2.24 -3.72
N GLN A 194 11.84 1.69 -3.35
CA GLN A 194 10.64 2.50 -3.11
C GLN A 194 10.87 3.49 -1.95
N LYS A 195 11.45 3.02 -0.83
CA LYS A 195 11.76 3.86 0.34
C LYS A 195 12.74 4.98 0.02
N GLN A 196 13.80 4.68 -0.73
CA GLN A 196 14.77 5.70 -1.17
C GLN A 196 14.07 6.81 -1.98
N ARG A 197 13.18 6.44 -2.90
CA ARG A 197 12.44 7.40 -3.72
C ARG A 197 11.44 8.21 -2.89
N VAL A 198 10.72 7.58 -1.96
CA VAL A 198 9.83 8.26 -1.00
C VAL A 198 10.59 9.25 -0.13
N HIS A 199 11.79 8.90 0.32
CA HIS A 199 12.66 9.82 1.07
C HIS A 199 13.07 11.05 0.25
N GLN A 200 13.39 10.87 -1.04
CA GLN A 200 13.67 11.99 -1.96
C GLN A 200 12.44 12.90 -2.13
N TRP A 201 11.27 12.32 -2.35
CA TRP A 201 10.00 13.05 -2.46
C TRP A 201 9.68 13.84 -1.20
N LYS A 202 9.88 13.26 -0.02
CA LYS A 202 9.73 13.94 1.28
C LYS A 202 10.67 15.15 1.39
N ARG A 203 11.93 14.99 0.97
CA ARG A 203 12.92 16.10 0.95
C ARG A 203 12.49 17.24 0.04
N LEU A 204 11.96 16.94 -1.15
CA LEU A 204 11.43 17.95 -2.07
C LEU A 204 10.20 18.65 -1.49
N ALA A 205 9.26 17.90 -0.91
CA ALA A 205 8.07 18.46 -0.26
C ALA A 205 8.42 19.44 0.86
N ARG A 206 9.45 19.16 1.66
CA ARG A 206 9.94 20.09 2.72
C ARG A 206 10.51 21.40 2.19
N LYS A 207 11.03 21.42 0.96
CA LYS A 207 11.51 22.66 0.33
C LYS A 207 10.34 23.54 -0.12
N ALA A 208 9.23 22.92 -0.51
CA ALA A 208 8.03 23.61 -0.98
C ALA A 208 7.11 24.08 0.17
N ILE A 209 7.13 23.41 1.33
CA ILE A 209 6.25 23.69 2.47
C ILE A 209 7.10 23.87 3.73
N ARG A 210 7.04 25.04 4.37
CA ARG A 210 7.72 25.26 5.65
C ARG A 210 6.87 24.68 6.80
N PRO A 211 7.39 23.74 7.62
CA PRO A 211 6.63 23.12 8.71
C PRO A 211 6.14 24.09 9.81
N ALA A 212 6.69 25.31 9.87
CA ALA A 212 6.25 26.36 10.79
C ALA A 212 4.88 26.93 10.40
N ASP A 213 4.59 27.04 9.11
CA ASP A 213 3.34 27.60 8.55
C ASP A 213 2.14 26.67 8.79
N VAL A 214 2.40 25.47 9.28
CA VAL A 214 1.47 24.34 9.35
C VAL A 214 0.86 24.14 10.75
N ARG A 215 1.38 24.84 11.78
CA ARG A 215 0.93 24.64 13.19
C ARG A 215 -0.35 25.37 13.58
N HIS A 216 -1.01 26.10 12.67
CA HIS A 216 -2.11 27.00 13.04
C HIS A 216 -3.55 26.52 12.76
N GLN A 217 -3.79 25.27 12.33
CA GLN A 217 -5.16 24.78 12.19
C GLN A 217 -5.29 23.29 12.49
N ARG A 218 -5.81 22.96 13.68
CA ARG A 218 -6.41 21.64 13.93
C ARG A 218 -7.88 21.72 13.53
N VAL A 219 -8.21 21.16 12.38
CA VAL A 219 -9.59 20.77 12.04
C VAL A 219 -9.58 19.27 11.74
N GLY A 220 -10.65 18.58 12.14
CA GLY A 220 -10.71 17.12 12.20
C GLY A 220 -10.69 16.45 10.82
N LEU A 221 -9.76 15.52 10.62
CA LEU A 221 -9.63 14.73 9.39
C LEU A 221 -10.91 13.95 9.05
N PRO A 222 -11.32 13.89 7.76
CA PRO A 222 -12.43 13.07 7.33
C PRO A 222 -12.10 11.57 7.50
N HIS A 223 -12.98 10.85 8.22
CA HIS A 223 -12.82 9.42 8.51
C HIS A 223 -13.21 8.51 7.33
N SER A 224 -13.93 9.03 6.33
CA SER A 224 -14.61 8.27 5.27
C SER A 224 -13.77 8.04 4.00
N GLY A 225 -12.53 8.53 3.95
CA GLY A 225 -11.67 8.41 2.76
C GLY A 225 -12.11 9.31 1.59
N LYS A 226 -13.17 10.11 1.81
CA LYS A 226 -13.69 11.13 0.89
C LYS A 226 -13.57 12.51 1.58
N CYS A 227 -13.20 13.55 0.84
CA CYS A 227 -13.29 14.93 1.33
C CYS A 227 -14.76 15.40 1.39
N GLU A 228 -15.02 16.50 2.11
CA GLU A 228 -16.37 17.05 2.30
C GLU A 228 -17.11 17.29 0.97
N ILE A 229 -16.42 17.87 -0.01
CA ILE A 229 -16.97 18.16 -1.35
C ILE A 229 -17.38 16.86 -2.08
N CYS A 230 -16.53 15.83 -2.04
CA CYS A 230 -16.83 14.55 -2.68
C CYS A 230 -17.90 13.76 -1.91
N HIS A 231 -17.96 13.92 -0.58
CA HIS A 231 -19.01 13.32 0.24
C HIS A 231 -20.38 13.94 -0.10
N HIS A 232 -20.43 15.27 -0.25
CA HIS A 232 -21.64 16.01 -0.59
C HIS A 232 -22.13 15.73 -2.02
N LYS A 233 -21.22 15.64 -3.00
CA LYS A 233 -21.59 15.26 -4.39
C LYS A 233 -22.22 13.87 -4.48
N VAL A 234 -21.74 12.90 -3.70
CA VAL A 234 -22.34 11.56 -3.64
C VAL A 234 -23.71 11.60 -2.95
N SER A 235 -23.85 12.41 -1.90
CA SER A 235 -25.11 12.56 -1.16
C SER A 235 -26.20 13.27 -1.97
N ILE A 236 -25.84 14.22 -2.83
CA ILE A 236 -26.80 14.99 -3.64
C ILE A 236 -27.11 14.31 -4.98
N PHE A 237 -26.11 13.69 -5.63
CA PHE A 237 -26.23 13.33 -7.04
C PHE A 237 -26.13 11.85 -7.37
N GLY A 238 -26.37 10.94 -6.40
CA GLY A 238 -26.51 9.49 -6.59
C GLY A 238 -25.98 8.96 -7.94
N ASP A 239 -24.68 8.63 -7.98
CA ASP A 239 -23.91 8.09 -9.12
C ASP A 239 -24.03 8.74 -10.52
N ARG A 240 -24.82 9.80 -10.75
CA ARG A 240 -25.09 10.33 -12.11
C ARG A 240 -24.37 11.62 -12.50
N LEU A 241 -23.62 12.30 -11.63
CA LEU A 241 -22.88 13.54 -11.98
C LEU A 241 -21.36 13.41 -11.91
N ILE A 242 -20.85 12.41 -12.62
CA ILE A 242 -19.41 12.24 -12.89
C ILE A 242 -18.98 13.01 -14.17
N ASN A 243 -19.91 13.63 -14.92
CA ASN A 243 -19.63 14.15 -16.26
C ASN A 243 -19.26 15.64 -16.40
N SER A 244 -19.11 16.42 -15.32
CA SER A 244 -18.62 17.81 -15.42
C SER A 244 -17.14 17.95 -15.06
N GLY A 245 -16.29 17.47 -15.97
CA GLY A 245 -15.05 18.16 -16.39
C GLY A 245 -14.08 18.66 -15.32
N LYS A 246 -13.27 17.73 -14.80
CA LYS A 246 -11.82 17.83 -14.46
C LYS A 246 -11.51 16.76 -13.41
N THR A 247 -11.24 15.56 -13.89
CA THR A 247 -10.92 14.39 -13.08
C THR A 247 -9.41 14.21 -13.04
N PHE A 248 -8.88 13.66 -11.94
CA PHE A 248 -7.44 13.43 -11.78
C PHE A 248 -6.84 12.65 -12.96
N TYR A 249 -7.58 11.67 -13.52
CA TYR A 249 -7.17 10.94 -14.71
C TYR A 249 -7.12 11.78 -15.99
N THR A 250 -8.10 12.67 -16.23
CA THR A 250 -8.03 13.57 -17.39
C THR A 250 -6.86 14.55 -17.28
N TRP A 251 -6.51 14.99 -16.08
CA TRP A 251 -5.35 15.84 -15.85
C TRP A 251 -4.00 15.11 -16.01
N VAL A 252 -3.88 13.87 -15.50
CA VAL A 252 -2.68 13.03 -15.66
C VAL A 252 -2.45 12.64 -17.13
N VAL A 253 -3.52 12.30 -17.86
CA VAL A 253 -3.44 11.98 -19.30
C VAL A 253 -3.10 13.21 -20.14
N SER A 254 -3.70 14.37 -19.87
CA SER A 254 -3.36 15.63 -20.58
C SER A 254 -1.92 16.11 -20.32
N SER A 255 -1.35 15.81 -19.14
CA SER A 255 0.03 16.17 -18.81
C SER A 255 1.07 15.32 -19.54
N LYS A 256 0.76 14.06 -19.88
CA LYS A 256 1.61 13.22 -20.75
C LYS A 256 1.56 13.66 -22.21
N ALA A 257 0.41 14.15 -22.69
CA ALA A 257 0.25 14.62 -24.07
C ALA A 257 1.04 15.92 -24.37
N SER A 258 1.42 16.70 -23.35
CA SER A 258 2.18 17.95 -23.53
C SER A 258 3.71 17.77 -23.53
N PHE A 259 4.22 16.55 -23.32
CA PHE A 259 5.67 16.25 -23.31
C PHE A 259 6.14 15.38 -24.49
N GLY A 260 5.26 15.06 -25.44
CA GLY A 260 5.62 14.38 -26.69
C GLY A 260 5.63 15.36 -27.86
N GLY A 261 6.69 16.17 -27.98
CA GLY A 261 6.77 17.16 -29.04
C GLY A 261 8.07 17.95 -29.09
N SER A 262 9.21 17.26 -29.20
CA SER A 262 10.42 17.79 -29.87
C SER A 262 11.43 16.66 -30.06
N SER A 263 11.23 15.90 -31.12
CA SER A 263 12.30 15.20 -31.82
C SER A 263 12.04 15.42 -33.30
N GLY A 264 12.47 16.59 -33.78
CA GLY A 264 12.65 16.86 -35.19
C GLY A 264 14.13 16.78 -35.49
N VAL A 265 14.58 15.65 -36.03
CA VAL A 265 15.72 15.56 -36.96
C VAL A 265 15.42 14.39 -37.92
N PHE A 266 15.17 14.79 -39.17
CA PHE A 266 14.80 14.04 -40.39
C PHE A 266 13.39 13.43 -40.46
#